data_AF-A0A429SKF8-F1
#
_entry.id   AF-A0A429SKF8-F1
#
_cell.length_a   1.000
_cell.length_b   1.000
_cell.length_c   1.000
_cell.angle_alpha   90.00
_cell.angle_beta   90.00
_cell.angle_gamma   90.00
#
_symmetry.space_group_name_H-M   'P 1'
#
loop_
_entity.id
_entity.type
_entity.pdbx_description
1 polymer ?
#
loop_
_entity_poly.entity_id
_entity_poly.type
_entity_poly.pdbx_seq_one_letter_code
_entity_poly.pdbx_strand_id
1 'polypeptide(L)'
;MYSRGGYPVDHLCIGDDIDYVLTDRDGGIWTSHGDEGIHGGHPASSEGLARWDTDGTRTWGPLGRQRLPVLPLGGIAGATEGDVAWLGWFSHEGSFLSRVDPSAGGTTSYRHPLRDSDGIAVRGTRMVLSHEFRNRPGIELNRAELVDGAWVITSRERLLLPEPVTRRCVQGRDGVLWIRGGDTWMQCEV
;
A
#
# COMPACT_ATOMS: atom_id res chain seq x y z
N MET A 1 6.80 8.37 17.39
CA MET A 1 8.02 9.02 16.86
C MET A 1 9.18 8.73 17.79
N TYR A 2 10.40 8.64 17.24
CA TYR A 2 11.59 8.29 18.00
C TYR A 2 12.68 9.35 17.84
N SER A 3 13.40 9.63 18.92
CA SER A 3 14.65 10.40 18.87
C SER A 3 15.71 9.66 18.07
N ARG A 4 16.82 10.35 17.73
CA ARG A 4 17.98 9.73 17.09
C ARG A 4 18.57 8.56 17.90
N GLY A 5 18.41 8.56 19.22
CA GLY A 5 18.85 7.47 20.10
C GLY A 5 17.87 6.30 20.20
N GLY A 6 16.75 6.32 19.48
CA GLY A 6 15.73 5.27 19.52
C GLY A 6 14.79 5.35 20.71
N TYR A 7 14.78 6.46 21.46
CA TYR A 7 13.81 6.68 22.54
C TYR A 7 12.49 7.22 21.99
N PRO A 8 11.33 6.71 22.43
CA PRO A 8 10.04 7.25 22.03
C PRO A 8 9.93 8.69 22.54
N VAL A 9 9.61 9.62 21.64
CA VAL A 9 9.41 11.05 21.97
C VAL A 9 7.96 11.49 21.79
N ASP A 10 7.18 10.73 21.01
CA ASP A 10 5.78 11.03 20.75
C ASP A 10 5.02 9.80 20.25
N HIS A 11 3.68 9.85 20.29
CA HIS A 11 2.79 8.81 19.79
C HIS A 11 1.53 9.41 19.16
N LEU A 12 1.01 8.74 18.13
CA LEU A 12 -0.20 9.13 17.42
C LEU A 12 -1.16 7.94 17.41
N CYS A 13 -2.44 8.17 17.66
CA CYS A 13 -3.47 7.16 17.47
C CYS A 13 -4.04 7.30 16.06
N ILE A 14 -3.76 6.33 15.19
CA ILE A 14 -4.20 6.33 13.78
C ILE A 14 -5.22 5.22 13.50
N GLY A 15 -5.79 4.62 14.54
CA GLY A 15 -6.82 3.58 14.45
C GLY A 15 -6.31 2.16 14.72
N ASP A 16 -7.24 1.22 14.61
CA ASP A 16 -7.02 -0.19 14.88
C ASP A 16 -6.75 -1.00 13.60
N ASP A 17 -6.22 -2.22 13.79
CA ASP A 17 -5.98 -3.23 12.76
C ASP A 17 -5.35 -2.67 11.48
N ILE A 18 -4.13 -2.17 11.62
CA ILE A 18 -3.41 -1.55 10.52
C ILE A 18 -2.72 -2.64 9.69
N ASP A 19 -3.13 -2.73 8.42
CA ASP A 19 -2.56 -3.64 7.43
C ASP A 19 -1.26 -3.08 6.83
N TYR A 20 -1.29 -1.81 6.41
CA TYR A 20 -0.15 -1.14 5.77
C TYR A 20 0.05 0.26 6.33
N VAL A 21 1.33 0.63 6.48
CA VAL A 21 1.78 1.98 6.79
C VAL A 21 2.87 2.35 5.80
N LEU A 22 2.74 3.52 5.19
CA LEU A 22 3.73 4.11 4.30
C LEU A 22 3.87 5.61 4.55
N THR A 23 5.03 6.15 4.21
CA THR A 23 5.33 7.58 4.39
C THR A 23 5.69 8.22 3.05
N ASP A 24 5.05 9.33 2.73
CA ASP A 24 5.38 10.13 1.55
C ASP A 24 6.59 11.06 1.81
N ARG A 25 7.03 11.79 0.77
CA ARG A 25 8.23 12.64 0.85
C ARG A 25 8.06 13.80 1.83
N ASP A 26 6.83 14.24 2.08
CA ASP A 26 6.50 15.35 2.96
C ASP A 26 6.28 14.89 4.42
N GLY A 27 6.48 13.59 4.70
CA GLY A 27 6.26 13.00 6.01
C GLY A 27 4.80 12.65 6.30
N GLY A 28 3.91 12.76 5.30
CA GLY A 28 2.54 12.28 5.41
C GLY A 28 2.51 10.76 5.61
N ILE A 29 1.68 10.32 6.54
CA ILE A 29 1.54 8.92 6.91
C ILE A 29 0.27 8.40 6.23
N TRP A 30 0.41 7.34 5.45
CA TRP A 30 -0.71 6.69 4.79
C TRP A 30 -0.97 5.36 5.47
N THR A 31 -2.23 5.07 5.73
CA THR A 31 -2.66 3.83 6.36
C THR A 31 -3.71 3.11 5.54
N SER A 32 -3.67 1.79 5.61
CA SER A 32 -4.83 0.95 5.35
C SER A 32 -5.17 0.14 6.59
N HIS A 33 -6.47 0.00 6.85
CA HIS A 33 -7.02 -0.77 7.95
C HIS A 33 -7.65 -2.04 7.39
N GLY A 34 -7.51 -3.14 8.12
CA GLY A 34 -8.23 -4.38 7.84
C GLY A 34 -9.69 -4.29 8.27
N ASP A 35 -10.43 -5.37 8.04
CA ASP A 35 -11.87 -5.43 8.28
C ASP A 35 -12.21 -5.32 9.77
N GLU A 36 -11.38 -5.89 10.66
CA GLU A 36 -11.54 -5.73 12.09
C GLU A 36 -11.37 -4.27 12.52
N GLY A 37 -10.50 -3.50 11.87
CA GLY A 37 -10.34 -2.06 12.12
C GLY A 37 -11.53 -1.24 11.62
N ILE A 38 -12.00 -1.54 10.42
CA ILE A 38 -13.14 -0.85 9.79
C ILE A 38 -14.43 -1.08 10.57
N HIS A 39 -14.66 -2.31 11.04
CA HIS A 39 -15.88 -2.71 11.74
C HIS A 39 -15.75 -2.68 13.28
N GLY A 40 -14.54 -2.48 13.82
CA GLY A 40 -14.24 -2.50 15.25
C GLY A 40 -14.64 -1.25 16.05
N GLY A 41 -15.14 -0.21 15.37
CA GLY A 41 -15.73 0.97 16.01
C GLY A 41 -14.76 2.13 16.30
N HIS A 42 -13.46 1.98 16.02
CA HIS A 42 -12.52 3.09 16.13
C HIS A 42 -12.73 4.08 14.95
N PRO A 43 -13.02 5.37 15.20
CA PRO A 43 -13.36 6.32 14.14
C PRO A 43 -12.26 6.48 13.07
N ALA A 44 -10.99 6.46 13.49
CA ALA A 44 -9.85 6.59 12.59
C ALA A 44 -9.73 5.48 11.53
N SER A 45 -10.17 4.26 11.81
CA SER A 45 -10.08 3.11 10.90
C SER A 45 -11.36 2.88 10.08
N SER A 46 -12.46 3.57 10.41
CA SER A 46 -13.80 3.32 9.86
C SER A 46 -13.95 3.44 8.34
N GLU A 47 -13.07 4.17 7.67
CA GLU A 47 -13.10 4.33 6.21
C GLU A 47 -12.09 3.44 5.48
N GLY A 48 -11.32 2.61 6.20
CA GLY A 48 -10.39 1.64 5.65
C GLY A 48 -9.09 2.22 5.10
N LEU A 49 -9.08 3.46 4.61
CA LEU A 49 -7.88 4.16 4.12
C LEU A 49 -7.81 5.58 4.66
N ALA A 50 -6.60 6.07 4.93
CA ALA A 50 -6.39 7.43 5.37
C ALA A 50 -5.00 7.95 5.03
N ARG A 51 -4.90 9.29 4.96
CA ARG A 51 -3.64 10.01 5.10
C ARG A 51 -3.70 10.87 6.36
N TRP A 52 -2.60 10.90 7.09
CA TRP A 52 -2.38 11.67 8.31
C TRP A 52 -1.19 12.59 8.10
N ASP A 53 -1.22 13.76 8.72
CA ASP A 53 0.01 14.53 8.92
C ASP A 53 0.78 14.03 10.15
N THR A 54 1.93 14.65 10.43
CA THR A 54 2.80 14.30 11.55
C THR A 54 2.19 14.63 12.91
N ASP A 55 1.13 15.44 12.96
CA ASP A 55 0.42 15.80 14.19
C ASP A 55 -0.77 14.85 14.46
N GLY A 56 -0.99 13.86 13.57
CA GLY A 56 -2.08 12.90 13.68
C GLY A 56 -3.42 13.41 13.15
N THR A 57 -3.43 14.55 12.45
CA THR A 57 -4.65 15.04 11.80
C THR A 57 -4.86 14.30 10.48
N ARG A 58 -6.08 13.81 10.29
CA ARG A 58 -6.47 13.17 9.02
C ARG A 58 -6.58 14.22 7.92
N THR A 59 -5.73 14.11 6.90
CA THR A 59 -5.67 15.03 5.76
C THR A 59 -6.36 14.50 4.51
N TRP A 60 -6.60 13.18 4.43
CA TRP A 60 -7.36 12.56 3.34
C TRP A 60 -8.14 11.32 3.79
N GLY A 61 -9.25 11.05 3.08
CA GLY A 61 -10.10 9.88 3.29
C GLY A 61 -10.98 9.52 2.09
N PRO A 62 -11.38 8.23 1.93
CA PRO A 62 -12.24 7.75 0.87
C PRO A 62 -13.59 8.44 0.71
N LEU A 63 -14.16 8.98 1.78
CA LEU A 63 -15.48 9.64 1.76
C LEU A 63 -15.42 11.14 1.44
N GLY A 64 -14.22 11.70 1.26
CA GLY A 64 -14.01 13.12 1.01
C GLY A 64 -14.53 13.62 -0.33
N ARG A 65 -14.08 14.80 -0.75
CA ARG A 65 -14.49 15.45 -2.02
C ARG A 65 -14.18 14.60 -3.25
N GLN A 66 -13.27 13.65 -3.13
CA GLN A 66 -12.90 12.72 -4.18
C GLN A 66 -13.06 11.30 -3.70
N ARG A 67 -14.26 10.80 -4.00
CA ARG A 67 -14.66 9.48 -3.54
C ARG A 67 -13.96 8.40 -4.34
N LEU A 68 -13.58 7.35 -3.64
CA LEU A 68 -13.29 6.08 -4.27
C LEU A 68 -14.56 5.55 -4.98
N PRO A 69 -14.41 4.71 -6.02
CA PRO A 69 -15.56 4.18 -6.75
C PRO A 69 -16.53 3.41 -5.84
N VAL A 70 -16.01 2.76 -4.81
CA VAL A 70 -16.74 2.04 -3.77
C VAL A 70 -15.95 2.11 -2.46
N LEU A 71 -16.59 1.75 -1.34
CA LEU A 71 -15.94 1.79 -0.03
C LEU A 71 -14.95 0.63 0.14
N PRO A 72 -13.73 0.90 0.65
CA PRO A 72 -12.80 -0.14 1.02
C PRO A 72 -13.33 -1.03 2.15
N LEU A 73 -13.04 -2.32 2.04
CA LEU A 73 -13.22 -3.32 3.10
C LEU A 73 -11.88 -3.80 3.68
N GLY A 74 -10.76 -3.36 3.11
CA GLY A 74 -9.43 -3.68 3.61
C GLY A 74 -8.33 -3.24 2.65
N GLY A 75 -7.11 -3.11 3.19
CA GLY A 75 -5.91 -2.82 2.42
C GLY A 75 -5.28 -4.07 1.81
N ILE A 76 -4.67 -3.92 0.64
CA ILE A 76 -3.96 -5.00 -0.06
C ILE A 76 -2.46 -4.71 -0.11
N ALA A 77 -2.07 -3.48 -0.47
CA ALA A 77 -0.69 -3.05 -0.58
C ALA A 77 -0.61 -1.53 -0.67
N GLY A 78 0.59 -0.96 -0.60
CA GLY A 78 0.77 0.44 -0.92
C GLY A 78 2.19 0.80 -1.35
N ALA A 79 2.30 1.90 -2.09
CA ALA A 79 3.56 2.47 -2.53
C ALA A 79 3.47 4.00 -2.62
N THR A 80 4.63 4.64 -2.69
CA THR A 80 4.76 6.06 -3.04
C THR A 80 5.47 6.20 -4.37
N GLU A 81 5.14 7.24 -5.14
CA GLU A 81 5.79 7.60 -6.39
C GLU A 81 5.84 9.12 -6.52
N GLY A 82 7.02 9.72 -6.33
CA GLY A 82 7.12 11.18 -6.25
C GLY A 82 6.24 11.71 -5.13
N ASP A 83 5.27 12.56 -5.48
CA ASP A 83 4.35 13.21 -4.54
C ASP A 83 2.99 12.48 -4.42
N VAL A 84 2.83 11.33 -5.10
CA VAL A 84 1.58 10.56 -5.04
C VAL A 84 1.72 9.27 -4.26
N ALA A 85 0.60 8.82 -3.70
CA ALA A 85 0.46 7.50 -3.11
C ALA A 85 -0.34 6.58 -4.05
N TRP A 86 0.08 5.33 -4.10
CA TRP A 86 -0.65 4.23 -4.73
C TRP A 86 -1.15 3.29 -3.64
N LEU A 87 -2.47 3.13 -3.55
CA LEU A 87 -3.13 2.33 -2.53
C LEU A 87 -3.85 1.15 -3.19
N GLY A 88 -3.45 -0.07 -2.86
CA GLY A 88 -4.17 -1.29 -3.19
C GLY A 88 -5.18 -1.61 -2.11
N TRP A 89 -6.42 -1.92 -2.49
CA TRP A 89 -7.52 -2.19 -1.56
C TRP A 89 -8.59 -3.06 -2.22
N PHE A 90 -9.45 -3.72 -1.42
CA PHE A 90 -10.57 -4.49 -1.95
C PHE A 90 -11.91 -4.00 -1.43
N SER A 91 -12.96 -4.36 -2.15
CA SER A 91 -14.35 -4.27 -1.73
C SER A 91 -15.13 -5.50 -2.18
N HIS A 92 -16.44 -5.50 -1.95
CA HIS A 92 -17.35 -6.50 -2.49
C HIS A 92 -17.37 -6.54 -4.03
N GLU A 93 -16.95 -5.47 -4.71
CA GLU A 93 -16.85 -5.43 -6.18
C GLU A 93 -15.50 -5.91 -6.72
N GLY A 94 -14.57 -6.32 -5.87
CA GLY A 94 -13.23 -6.79 -6.24
C GLY A 94 -12.10 -5.88 -5.76
N SER A 95 -10.91 -6.08 -6.31
CA SER A 95 -9.70 -5.37 -5.92
C SER A 95 -9.41 -4.17 -6.82
N PHE A 96 -8.88 -3.11 -6.23
CA PHE A 96 -8.61 -1.82 -6.86
C PHE A 96 -7.21 -1.33 -6.53
N LEU A 97 -6.71 -0.47 -7.40
CA LEU A 97 -5.51 0.32 -7.19
C LEU A 97 -5.86 1.79 -7.40
N SER A 98 -5.68 2.62 -6.37
CA SER A 98 -5.97 4.05 -6.42
C SER A 98 -4.70 4.87 -6.35
N ARG A 99 -4.50 5.72 -7.34
CA ARG A 99 -3.51 6.80 -7.34
C ARG A 99 -4.11 8.01 -6.65
N VAL A 100 -3.47 8.50 -5.60
CA VAL A 100 -3.92 9.66 -4.84
C VAL A 100 -2.82 10.72 -4.86
N ASP A 101 -3.15 11.88 -5.41
CA ASP A 101 -2.36 13.10 -5.32
C ASP A 101 -2.92 13.95 -4.18
N PRO A 102 -2.22 14.04 -3.03
CA PRO A 102 -2.70 14.82 -1.90
C PRO A 102 -2.67 16.34 -2.16
N SER A 103 -1.81 16.81 -3.06
CA SER A 103 -1.57 18.24 -3.32
C SER A 103 -2.60 18.83 -4.29
N ALA A 104 -2.83 18.15 -5.41
CA ALA A 104 -3.89 18.47 -6.35
C ALA A 104 -5.26 18.04 -5.81
N GLY A 105 -5.24 17.21 -4.75
CA GLY A 105 -6.37 16.48 -4.24
C GLY A 105 -7.02 15.77 -5.41
N GLY A 106 -6.34 14.80 -6.03
CA GLY A 106 -6.76 14.06 -7.23
C GLY A 106 -6.70 12.55 -7.01
N THR A 107 -7.83 11.84 -7.06
CA THR A 107 -7.89 10.36 -6.95
C THR A 107 -8.30 9.73 -8.28
N THR A 108 -7.51 8.79 -8.77
CA THR A 108 -7.85 7.95 -9.93
C THR A 108 -7.76 6.49 -9.52
N SER A 109 -8.79 5.70 -9.83
CA SER A 109 -8.87 4.30 -9.42
C SER A 109 -8.93 3.37 -10.63
N TYR A 110 -8.20 2.28 -10.55
CA TYR A 110 -8.09 1.23 -11.55
C TYR A 110 -8.51 -0.11 -10.94
N ARG A 111 -8.91 -1.06 -11.78
CA ARG A 111 -8.99 -2.46 -11.34
C ARG A 111 -7.58 -2.95 -11.02
N HIS A 112 -7.44 -3.62 -9.87
CA HIS A 112 -6.18 -4.26 -9.53
C HIS A 112 -6.02 -5.52 -10.42
N PRO A 113 -4.87 -5.71 -11.09
CA PRO A 113 -4.70 -6.82 -12.03
C PRO A 113 -4.61 -8.19 -11.36
N LEU A 114 -4.36 -8.22 -10.05
CA LEU A 114 -4.39 -9.42 -9.20
C LEU A 114 -5.37 -9.24 -8.04
N ARG A 115 -5.94 -10.32 -7.52
CA ARG A 115 -6.87 -10.23 -6.39
C ARG A 115 -6.15 -10.01 -5.06
N ASP A 116 -5.03 -10.71 -4.85
CA ASP A 116 -4.35 -10.85 -3.57
C ASP A 116 -2.84 -10.52 -3.70
N SER A 117 -2.50 -9.30 -4.11
CA SER A 117 -1.12 -8.84 -3.97
C SER A 117 -0.83 -8.53 -2.49
N ASP A 118 0.43 -8.61 -2.06
CA ASP A 118 0.79 -8.11 -0.73
C ASP A 118 1.94 -7.08 -0.78
N GLY A 119 2.19 -6.54 -1.99
CA GLY A 119 3.23 -5.56 -2.27
C GLY A 119 3.17 -5.06 -3.71
N ILE A 120 3.39 -3.76 -3.90
CA ILE A 120 3.39 -3.08 -5.20
C ILE A 120 4.49 -2.02 -5.24
N ALA A 121 5.01 -1.70 -6.42
CA ALA A 121 5.82 -0.52 -6.68
C ALA A 121 5.50 0.00 -8.09
N VAL A 122 5.32 1.32 -8.22
CA VAL A 122 4.84 1.95 -9.47
C VAL A 122 5.83 3.02 -9.92
N ARG A 123 6.05 3.11 -11.23
CA ARG A 123 6.75 4.23 -11.88
C ARG A 123 6.12 4.49 -13.24
N GLY A 124 5.49 5.64 -13.39
CA GLY A 124 4.73 6.04 -14.57
C GLY A 124 3.64 5.03 -14.89
N THR A 125 3.75 4.42 -16.06
CA THR A 125 2.80 3.41 -16.56
C THR A 125 3.24 1.99 -16.30
N ARG A 126 4.24 1.76 -15.44
CA ARG A 126 4.73 0.43 -15.11
C ARG A 126 4.53 0.14 -13.63
N MET A 127 4.29 -1.12 -13.32
CA MET A 127 4.18 -1.61 -11.94
C MET A 127 4.86 -2.97 -11.79
N VAL A 128 5.52 -3.16 -10.65
CA VAL A 128 5.94 -4.46 -10.14
C VAL A 128 5.05 -4.77 -8.95
N LEU A 129 4.57 -6.00 -8.88
CA LEU A 129 3.67 -6.44 -7.83
C LEU A 129 3.98 -7.87 -7.45
N SER A 130 4.00 -8.11 -6.15
CA SER A 130 4.20 -9.42 -5.59
C SER A 130 2.87 -10.09 -5.28
N HIS A 131 2.80 -11.41 -5.42
CA HIS A 131 1.61 -12.22 -5.18
C HIS A 131 1.92 -13.48 -4.35
N GLU A 132 0.98 -13.88 -3.49
CA GLU A 132 0.95 -15.17 -2.78
C GLU A 132 2.22 -15.55 -1.96
N PHE A 133 2.61 -14.76 -0.96
CA PHE A 133 3.81 -15.05 -0.13
C PHE A 133 3.48 -15.58 1.27
N ARG A 134 2.41 -16.37 1.40
CA ARG A 134 2.00 -16.92 2.71
C ARG A 134 2.97 -17.99 3.20
N ASN A 135 3.96 -17.58 4.01
CA ASN A 135 4.92 -18.43 4.73
C ASN A 135 5.62 -19.49 3.85
N ARG A 136 5.95 -19.13 2.60
CA ARG A 136 6.64 -20.00 1.64
C ARG A 136 8.03 -19.45 1.28
N PRO A 137 9.00 -20.31 0.93
CA PRO A 137 10.37 -19.91 0.57
C PRO A 137 10.49 -19.29 -0.84
N GLY A 138 9.51 -18.48 -1.25
CA GLY A 138 9.54 -17.80 -2.54
C GLY A 138 8.31 -16.93 -2.74
N ILE A 139 8.43 -16.00 -3.68
CA ILE A 139 7.42 -14.99 -3.99
C ILE A 139 7.20 -14.96 -5.49
N GLU A 140 5.93 -14.85 -5.92
CA GLU A 140 5.64 -14.59 -7.33
C GLU A 140 5.76 -13.09 -7.57
N LEU A 141 6.68 -12.70 -8.45
CA LEU A 141 6.81 -11.33 -8.92
C LEU A 141 6.13 -11.22 -10.28
N ASN A 142 5.25 -10.24 -10.41
CA ASN A 142 4.56 -9.91 -11.63
C ASN A 142 4.96 -8.49 -12.06
N ARG A 143 5.14 -8.30 -13.37
CA ARG A 143 5.26 -6.97 -13.97
C ARG A 143 3.97 -6.64 -14.69
N ALA A 144 3.56 -5.38 -14.62
CA ALA A 144 2.37 -4.89 -15.26
C ALA A 144 2.61 -3.54 -15.95
N GLU A 145 1.87 -3.29 -17.01
CA GLU A 145 1.85 -2.00 -17.70
C GLU A 145 0.42 -1.45 -17.75
N LEU A 146 0.30 -0.13 -17.67
CA LEU A 146 -0.97 0.59 -17.79
C LEU A 146 -1.24 0.86 -19.27
N VAL A 147 -2.17 0.11 -19.85
CA VAL A 147 -2.56 0.19 -21.25
C VAL A 147 -4.03 0.54 -21.32
N ASP A 148 -4.37 1.63 -22.02
CA ASP A 148 -5.75 2.08 -22.23
C ASP A 148 -6.60 2.18 -20.94
N GLY A 149 -5.96 2.60 -19.84
CA GLY A 149 -6.62 2.74 -18.53
C GLY A 149 -6.80 1.44 -17.75
N ALA A 150 -6.17 0.34 -18.18
CA ALA A 150 -6.18 -0.94 -17.47
C ALA A 150 -4.74 -1.44 -17.22
N TRP A 151 -4.51 -1.98 -16.03
CA TRP A 151 -3.25 -2.67 -15.72
C TRP A 151 -3.27 -4.07 -16.31
N VAL A 152 -2.26 -4.39 -17.11
CA VAL A 152 -2.10 -5.67 -17.79
C VAL A 152 -0.80 -6.33 -17.33
N ILE A 153 -0.88 -7.57 -16.84
CA ILE A 153 0.31 -8.34 -16.47
C ILE A 153 1.11 -8.69 -17.73
N THR A 154 2.36 -8.27 -17.80
CA THR A 154 3.26 -8.46 -18.94
C THR A 154 4.29 -9.56 -18.69
N SER A 155 4.66 -9.82 -17.43
CA SER A 155 5.52 -10.95 -17.08
C SER A 155 5.21 -11.50 -15.69
N ARG A 156 5.59 -12.77 -15.50
CA ARG A 156 5.54 -13.46 -14.20
C ARG A 156 6.84 -14.20 -13.99
N GLU A 157 7.42 -14.08 -12.81
CA GLU A 157 8.60 -14.81 -12.40
C GLU A 157 8.47 -15.26 -10.95
N ARG A 158 9.18 -16.34 -10.60
CA ARG A 158 9.25 -16.81 -9.24
C ARG A 158 10.61 -16.46 -8.68
N LEU A 159 10.62 -15.62 -7.66
CA LEU A 159 11.84 -15.30 -6.91
C LEU A 159 11.99 -16.32 -5.80
N LEU A 160 13.14 -16.99 -5.79
CA LEU A 160 13.57 -17.84 -4.68
C LEU A 160 14.29 -16.97 -3.68
N LEU A 161 13.86 -17.05 -2.43
CA LEU A 161 14.41 -16.26 -1.34
C LEU A 161 15.17 -17.19 -0.39
N PRO A 162 16.30 -16.74 0.19
CA PRO A 162 17.06 -17.52 1.16
C PRO A 162 16.20 -17.94 2.36
N GLU A 163 15.26 -17.08 2.74
CA GLU A 163 14.33 -17.30 3.85
C GLU A 163 12.90 -16.91 3.44
N PRO A 164 11.86 -17.49 4.09
CA PRO A 164 10.47 -17.10 3.85
C PRO A 164 10.22 -15.61 4.07
N VAL A 165 9.33 -15.04 3.26
CA VAL A 165 8.85 -13.67 3.47
C VAL A 165 7.86 -13.66 4.62
N THR A 166 8.06 -12.77 5.58
CA THR A 166 7.07 -12.51 6.62
C THR A 166 5.95 -11.62 6.06
N ARG A 167 4.71 -11.86 6.48
CA ARG A 167 3.54 -11.06 6.05
C ARG A 167 3.82 -9.55 6.26
N ARG A 168 3.36 -8.71 5.32
CA ARG A 168 3.50 -7.23 5.35
C ARG A 168 4.96 -6.74 5.38
N CYS A 169 5.94 -7.55 4.94
CA CYS A 169 7.35 -7.15 4.80
C CYS A 169 7.74 -6.82 3.35
N VAL A 170 6.79 -6.28 2.58
CA VAL A 170 7.02 -5.81 1.22
C VAL A 170 6.61 -4.33 1.14
N GLN A 171 7.49 -3.48 0.61
CA GLN A 171 7.28 -2.04 0.58
C GLN A 171 7.69 -1.44 -0.77
N GLY A 172 6.79 -0.66 -1.37
CA GLY A 172 7.04 0.05 -2.61
C GLY A 172 7.40 1.51 -2.41
N ARG A 173 8.46 1.98 -3.08
CA ARG A 173 8.80 3.40 -3.15
C ARG A 173 9.48 3.75 -4.45
N ASP A 174 8.98 4.76 -5.14
CA ASP A 174 9.53 5.34 -6.35
C ASP A 174 9.91 4.28 -7.40
N GLY A 175 9.05 3.27 -7.60
CA GLY A 175 9.31 2.18 -8.54
C GLY A 175 10.29 1.09 -8.06
N VAL A 176 10.63 1.07 -6.78
CA VAL A 176 11.42 0.01 -6.17
C VAL A 176 10.55 -0.75 -5.20
N LEU A 177 10.44 -2.07 -5.40
CA LEU A 177 9.81 -2.99 -4.47
C LEU A 177 10.89 -3.61 -3.57
N TRP A 178 10.82 -3.32 -2.28
CA TRP A 178 11.68 -3.90 -1.26
C TRP A 178 10.98 -5.10 -0.63
N ILE A 179 11.65 -6.24 -0.60
CA ILE A 179 11.13 -7.50 -0.05
C ILE A 179 12.10 -7.96 1.04
N ARG A 180 11.59 -8.19 2.25
CA ARG A 180 12.38 -8.78 3.34
C ARG A 180 12.07 -10.27 3.49
N GLY A 181 13.10 -11.10 3.33
CA GLY A 181 13.09 -12.52 3.70
C GLY A 181 14.08 -12.74 4.83
N GLY A 182 13.60 -12.99 6.05
CA GLY A 182 14.46 -13.09 7.22
C GLY A 182 15.23 -11.80 7.53
N ASP A 183 16.55 -11.92 7.61
CA ASP A 183 17.48 -10.79 7.76
C ASP A 183 18.03 -10.25 6.43
N THR A 184 17.55 -10.78 5.30
CA THR A 184 17.96 -10.34 3.96
C THR A 184 16.92 -9.42 3.34
N TRP A 185 17.41 -8.39 2.64
CA TRP A 185 16.60 -7.51 1.81
C TRP A 185 16.90 -7.75 0.33
N MET A 186 15.86 -7.76 -0.49
CA MET A 186 15.95 -7.74 -1.94
C MET A 186 15.21 -6.53 -2.50
N GLN A 187 15.68 -6.05 -3.64
CA GLN A 187 15.06 -4.97 -4.40
C GLN A 187 14.68 -5.46 -5.79
N CYS A 188 13.49 -5.08 -6.24
CA CYS A 188 13.02 -5.29 -7.61
C CYS A 188 12.56 -3.95 -8.17
N GLU A 189 13.10 -3.54 -9.31
CA GLU A 189 12.72 -2.30 -9.98
C GLU A 189 11.69 -2.56 -11.08
N VAL A 190 10.89 -1.54 -11.40
CA VAL A 190 9.84 -1.61 -12.44
C VAL A 190 10.37 -1.69 -13.87
#